data_AF-A0A6G4TL34-F1
#
_entry.id   AF-A0A6G4TL34-F1
#
_cell.length_a   1.000
_cell.length_b   1.000
_cell.length_c   1.000
_cell.angle_alpha   90.00
_cell.angle_beta   90.00
_cell.angle_gamma   90.00
#
_symmetry.space_group_name_H-M   'P 1'
#
loop_
_entity.id
_entity.type
_entity.pdbx_description
1 polymer ?
#
loop_
_entity_poly.entity_id
_entity_poly.type
_entity_poly.pdbx_seq_one_letter_code
_entity_poly.pdbx_strand_id
1 'polypeptide(L)' 'MAKPKYSPETKLAVVNHYLSGKDGEQSTADLFGIERTSVRR' A
#
# COMPACT_ATOMS: atom_id res chain seq x y z
N MET A 1 15.91 -15.55 4.49
CA MET A 1 14.60 -15.02 4.05
C MET A 1 14.58 -13.52 4.29
N ALA A 2 14.37 -12.71 3.26
CA ALA A 2 14.20 -11.27 3.45
C ALA A 2 12.94 -11.02 4.30
N LYS A 3 13.07 -10.30 5.42
CA LYS A 3 11.90 -9.86 6.18
C LYS A 3 11.14 -8.86 5.30
N PRO A 4 9.85 -9.07 5.01
CA PRO A 4 9.09 -8.11 4.24
C PRO A 4 9.07 -6.78 4.98
N LYS A 5 9.32 -5.67 4.26
CA LYS A 5 9.34 -4.29 4.80
C LYS A 5 8.01 -3.90 5.45
N TYR A 6 6.92 -4.53 5.01
CA TYR A 6 5.56 -4.32 5.51
C TYR A 6 4.92 -5.66 5.89
N SER A 7 4.12 -5.64 6.95
CA SER A 7 3.30 -6.77 7.36
C SER A 7 2.28 -7.14 6.27
N PRO A 8 1.90 -8.43 6.16
CA PRO A 8 0.91 -8.88 5.18
C PRO A 8 -0.44 -8.17 5.33
N GLU A 9 -0.85 -7.86 6.56
CA GLU A 9 -2.08 -7.11 6.86
C GLU A 9 -2.05 -5.70 6.27
N THR A 10 -0.91 -4.99 6.40
CA THR A 10 -0.72 -3.65 5.83
C THR A 10 -0.80 -3.68 4.31
N LYS A 11 -0.19 -4.68 3.67
CA LYS A 11 -0.28 -4.84 2.20
C LYS A 11 -1.72 -5.07 1.74
N LEU A 12 -2.47 -5.91 2.46
CA LEU A 12 -3.88 -6.17 2.15
C LEU A 12 -4.73 -4.90 2.30
N ALA A 13 -4.50 -4.11 3.33
CA ALA A 13 -5.20 -2.85 3.53
C ALA A 13 -4.90 -1.83 2.41
N VAL A 14 -3.62 -1.69 2.03
CA VAL A 14 -3.16 -0.85 0.91
C VAL A 14 -3.83 -1.26 -0.40
N VAL A 15 -3.81 -2.55 -0.74
CA VAL A 15 -4.39 -3.05 -1.98
C VAL A 15 -5.92 -2.88 -2.00
N ASN A 16 -6.61 -3.18 -0.90
CA ASN A 16 -8.05 -2.98 -0.82
C ASN A 16 -8.44 -1.51 -0.98
N HIS A 17 -7.69 -0.61 -0.37
CA HIS A 17 -7.94 0.82 -0.50
C HIS A 17 -7.69 1.32 -1.93
N TYR A 18 -6.56 0.92 -2.53
CA TYR A 18 -6.24 1.24 -3.92
C TYR A 18 -7.31 0.72 -4.90
N LEU A 19 -7.75 -0.53 -4.73
CA LEU A 19 -8.80 -1.15 -5.54
C LEU A 19 -10.20 -0.58 -5.28
N SER A 20 -10.44 0.01 -4.11
CA SER A 20 -11.71 0.71 -3.84
C SER A 20 -11.92 1.92 -4.74
N GLY A 21 -10.91 2.36 -5.51
CA GLY A 21 -11.02 3.44 -6.50
C GLY A 21 -11.28 4.82 -5.90
N LYS A 22 -11.15 4.97 -4.57
CA LYS A 22 -11.35 6.23 -3.86
C LYS A 22 -10.15 7.16 -3.98
N ASP A 23 -8.96 6.58 -4.15
CA ASP A 23 -7.69 7.28 -4.02
C ASP A 23 -6.67 6.74 -5.03
N GLY A 24 -5.83 7.63 -5.56
CA GLY A 24 -4.72 7.25 -6.45
C GLY A 24 -3.54 6.64 -5.69
N GLU A 25 -2.51 6.21 -6.44
CA GLU A 25 -1.29 5.64 -5.87
C GLU A 25 -0.62 6.56 -4.82
N GLN A 26 -0.63 7.87 -5.08
CA GLN A 26 -0.04 8.87 -4.19
C GLN A 26 -0.84 9.04 -2.89
N SER A 27 -2.16 9.18 -2.99
CA SER A 27 -3.04 9.32 -1.80
C SER A 27 -3.03 8.06 -0.95
N THR A 28 -3.04 6.87 -1.59
CA THR A 28 -2.91 5.59 -0.88
C THR A 28 -1.58 5.52 -0.14
N ALA A 29 -0.48 5.89 -0.80
CA ALA A 29 0.84 5.87 -0.18
C ALA A 29 0.94 6.81 1.04
N ASP A 30 0.38 8.01 0.93
CA ASP A 30 0.34 8.99 2.03
C ASP A 30 -0.48 8.48 3.22
N LEU A 31 -1.66 7.92 2.95
CA LEU A 31 -2.55 7.37 3.96
C LEU A 31 -1.91 6.22 4.77
N PHE A 32 -1.13 5.37 4.10
CA PHE A 32 -0.48 4.22 4.73
C PHE A 32 0.97 4.50 5.16
N GLY A 33 1.49 5.72 4.93
CA GLY A 33 2.87 6.08 5.25
C GLY A 33 3.91 5.26 4.51
N ILE A 34 3.60 4.80 3.29
CA ILE A 34 4.48 3.96 2.46
C ILE A 34 4.97 4.71 1.23
N GLU A 35 6.00 4.19 0.59
CA GLU A 35 6.45 4.72 -0.70
C GLU A 35 5.41 4.46 -1.79
N ARG A 36 5.14 5.45 -2.66
CA ARG A 36 4.22 5.31 -3.81
C ARG A 36 4.48 4.06 -4.64
N THR A 37 5.75 3.76 -4.89
CA THR A 37 6.17 2.58 -5.66
C THR A 37 5.80 1.26 -4.99
N SER A 38 5.58 1.25 -3.66
CA SER A 38 5.15 0.07 -2.91
C SER A 38 3.66 -0.23 -3.06
N VAL A 39 2.85 0.73 -3.55
CA VAL A 39 1.42 0.51 -3.81
C VAL A 39 1.22 -0.41 -5.03
N ARG A 40 2.13 -0.35 -6.01
CA ARG A 40 2.07 -1.12 -7.26
C ARG A 40 2.84 -2.45 -7.24
N ARG A 41 3.66 -2.69 -6.20
CA ARG A 41 4.64 -3.78 -6.16
C ARG A 41 4.18 -4.98 -5.36
#